data_AF-A0A965IYG3-F1
#
_entry.id   AF-A0A965IYG3-F1
#
_cell.length_a   1.000
_cell.length_b   1.000
_cell.length_c   1.000
_cell.angle_alpha   90.00
_cell.angle_beta   90.00
_cell.angle_gamma   90.00
#
_symmetry.space_group_name_H-M   'P 1'
#
loop_
_entity.id
_entity.type
_entity.pdbx_description
1 polymer ?
#
loop_
_entity_poly.entity_id
_entity_poly.type
_entity_poly.pdbx_seq_one_letter_code
_entity_poly.pdbx_strand_id
1 'polypeptide(L)' 'MSDGDDHGHHDAHGIHMPGQSWFPLFASFGFFIGAFGLLYKILGVGVGGAAFGFLNVYLWALEGVGGYEINPEVES' A
#
# COMPACT_ATOMS: atom_id res chain seq x y z
N MET A 1 -5.47 -22.36 51.83
CA MET A 1 -6.38 -21.84 50.79
C MET A 1 -5.74 -22.14 49.45
N SER A 2 -6.48 -22.79 48.56
CA SER A 2 -6.07 -23.27 47.24
C SER A 2 -6.12 -22.15 46.20
N ASP A 3 -5.23 -22.27 45.22
CA ASP A 3 -5.16 -21.55 43.94
C ASP A 3 -6.50 -21.30 43.26
N GLY A 4 -6.58 -20.20 42.52
CA GLY A 4 -7.70 -19.91 41.62
C GLY A 4 -7.51 -18.59 40.86
N ASP A 5 -6.88 -18.72 39.69
CA ASP A 5 -7.31 -18.10 38.44
C ASP A 5 -6.95 -16.63 38.14
N ASP A 6 -5.70 -16.50 37.69
CA ASP A 6 -5.19 -15.50 36.75
C ASP A 6 -5.88 -15.66 35.37
N HIS A 7 -7.14 -15.22 35.27
CA HIS A 7 -7.88 -15.20 33.99
C HIS A 7 -7.62 -13.89 33.25
N GLY A 8 -6.63 -13.94 32.37
CA GLY A 8 -6.78 -13.36 31.03
C GLY A 8 -6.24 -11.93 30.85
N HIS A 9 -4.92 -11.78 30.92
CA HIS A 9 -4.22 -10.83 30.06
C HIS A 9 -4.44 -11.23 28.59
N HIS A 10 -5.63 -10.98 28.04
CA HIS A 10 -5.88 -11.09 26.62
C HIS A 10 -5.18 -9.91 25.96
N ASP A 11 -3.92 -10.11 25.58
CA ASP A 11 -3.30 -9.61 24.36
C ASP A 11 -4.06 -8.45 23.70
N ALA A 12 -3.92 -7.25 24.26
CA ALA A 12 -4.34 -5.99 23.65
C ALA A 12 -3.40 -5.69 22.47
N HIS A 13 -3.52 -6.48 21.40
CA HIS A 13 -2.84 -6.26 20.15
C HIS A 13 -3.69 -5.32 19.31
N GLY A 14 -3.28 -4.05 19.25
CA GLY A 14 -3.86 -3.07 18.33
C GLY A 14 -3.87 -3.62 16.89
N ILE A 15 -4.97 -3.41 16.17
CA ILE A 15 -5.06 -3.88 14.78
C ILE A 15 -4.29 -2.90 13.90
N HIS A 16 -3.18 -3.36 13.32
CA HIS A 16 -2.42 -2.59 12.34
C HIS A 16 -3.19 -2.49 11.02
N MET A 17 -3.69 -1.30 10.71
CA MET A 17 -4.30 -1.00 9.42
C MET A 17 -3.26 -0.44 8.44
N PRO A 18 -3.18 -0.95 7.20
CA PRO A 18 -2.25 -0.42 6.20
C PRO A 18 -2.65 0.99 5.77
N GLY A 19 -1.66 1.84 5.53
CA GLY A 19 -1.86 3.19 5.01
C GLY A 19 -2.39 3.19 3.57
N GLN A 20 -3.13 4.24 3.23
CA GLN A 20 -3.59 4.45 1.86
C GLN A 20 -2.42 4.94 0.97
N SER A 21 -2.29 4.36 -0.23
CA SER A 21 -1.30 4.78 -1.24
C SER A 21 -1.96 4.98 -2.61
N TRP A 22 -1.51 5.99 -3.34
CA TRP A 22 -1.97 6.31 -4.70
C TRP A 22 -1.04 5.80 -5.82
N PHE A 23 0.19 5.42 -5.48
CA PHE A 23 1.17 4.99 -6.48
C PHE A 23 0.76 3.77 -7.31
N PRO A 24 0.05 2.75 -6.78
CA PRO A 24 -0.42 1.64 -7.60
C PRO A 24 -1.35 2.07 -8.74
N LEU A 25 -2.17 3.10 -8.50
CA LEU A 25 -3.06 3.65 -9.51
C LEU A 25 -2.27 4.36 -10.61
N PHE A 26 -1.30 5.20 -10.23
CA PHE A 26 -0.48 5.91 -11.21
C PHE A 26 0.44 4.98 -12.00
N ALA A 27 1.00 3.96 -11.36
CA ALA A 27 1.79 2.93 -12.04
C ALA A 27 0.97 2.19 -13.10
N SER A 28 -0.24 1.72 -12.74
CA SER A 28 -1.12 1.03 -13.68
C SER A 28 -1.56 1.93 -14.85
N PHE A 29 -1.87 3.20 -14.59
CA PHE A 29 -2.16 4.17 -15.64
C PHE A 29 -0.98 4.39 -16.58
N GLY A 30 0.24 4.52 -16.04
CA GLY A 30 1.46 4.61 -16.85
C GLY A 30 1.66 3.43 -17.77
N PHE A 31 1.56 2.20 -17.23
CA PHE A 31 1.69 0.99 -18.03
C PHE A 31 0.58 0.83 -19.06
N PHE A 32 -0.66 1.24 -18.75
CA PHE A 32 -1.75 1.26 -19.72
C PHE A 32 -1.43 2.18 -20.91
N ILE A 33 -1.03 3.42 -20.66
CA ILE A 33 -0.66 4.38 -21.72
C ILE A 33 0.59 3.91 -22.49
N GLY A 34 1.58 3.34 -21.79
CA GLY A 34 2.79 2.79 -22.39
C GLY A 34 2.47 1.63 -23.33
N ALA A 35 1.67 0.67 -22.89
CA ALA A 35 1.23 -0.44 -23.72
C ALA A 35 0.43 0.03 -24.95
N PHE A 36 -0.50 0.98 -24.75
CA PHE A 36 -1.26 1.58 -25.85
C PHE A 36 -0.33 2.24 -26.88
N GLY A 37 0.62 3.06 -26.44
CA GLY A 37 1.58 3.72 -27.34
C GLY A 37 2.44 2.73 -28.13
N LEU A 38 2.87 1.64 -27.50
CA LEU A 38 3.64 0.58 -28.17
C LEU A 38 2.80 -0.18 -29.21
N LEU A 39 1.53 -0.51 -28.90
CA LEU A 39 0.62 -1.21 -29.82
C LEU A 39 0.38 -0.41 -31.11
N TYR A 40 0.18 0.91 -30.99
CA TYR A 40 -0.08 1.79 -32.14
C TYR A 40 1.19 2.40 -32.74
N LYS A 41 2.39 1.92 -32.37
CA LYS A 41 3.70 2.40 -32.86
C LYS A 41 3.94 3.89 -32.62
N ILE A 42 3.29 4.46 -31.61
CA ILE A 42 3.52 5.84 -31.13
C ILE A 42 4.63 5.77 -30.07
N LEU A 43 5.88 5.57 -30.51
CA LEU A 43 7.00 5.24 -29.64
C LEU A 43 7.20 6.23 -28.48
N GLY A 44 6.98 7.53 -28.70
CA GLY A 44 7.09 8.54 -27.65
C GLY A 44 6.08 8.33 -26.51
N VAL A 45 4.83 7.99 -26.84
CA VAL A 45 3.80 7.66 -25.84
C VAL A 45 4.11 6.33 -25.18
N GLY A 46 4.59 5.35 -25.95
CA GLY A 46 4.92 4.03 -25.43
C GLY A 46 6.04 4.06 -24.39
N VAL A 47 7.17 4.67 -24.75
CA VAL A 47 8.34 4.82 -23.87
C VAL A 47 8.02 5.76 -22.70
N GLY A 48 7.31 6.87 -22.96
CA GLY A 48 6.92 7.82 -21.92
C GLY A 48 5.99 7.21 -20.87
N GLY A 49 4.96 6.47 -21.30
CA GLY A 49 4.05 5.77 -20.39
C GLY A 49 4.74 4.67 -19.58
N ALA A 50 5.59 3.86 -20.21
CA ALA A 50 6.37 2.85 -19.52
C ALA A 50 7.31 3.46 -18.48
N ALA A 51 8.05 4.52 -18.83
CA ALA A 51 8.92 5.24 -17.92
C ALA A 51 8.15 5.84 -16.74
N PHE A 52 6.97 6.44 -16.99
CA PHE A 52 6.10 6.94 -15.93
C PHE A 52 5.59 5.81 -15.01
N GLY A 53 5.22 4.66 -15.57
CA GLY A 53 4.82 3.48 -14.80
C GLY A 53 5.94 3.01 -13.84
N PHE A 54 7.15 2.80 -14.37
CA PHE A 54 8.31 2.41 -13.56
C PHE A 54 8.71 3.47 -12.54
N LEU A 55 8.63 4.76 -12.89
CA LEU A 55 8.90 5.84 -11.94
C LEU A 55 7.93 5.78 -10.76
N ASN A 56 6.64 5.55 -10.99
CA ASN A 56 5.68 5.43 -9.89
C ASN A 56 5.91 4.18 -9.04
N VAL A 57 6.31 3.05 -9.64
CA VAL A 57 6.75 1.87 -8.85
C VAL A 57 7.95 2.20 -7.97
N TYR A 58 8.93 2.94 -8.52
CA TYR A 58 10.09 3.38 -7.76
C TYR A 58 9.70 4.33 -6.61
N LEU A 59 8.86 5.32 -6.88
CA LEU A 59 8.38 6.26 -5.86
C LEU A 59 7.52 5.56 -4.80
N TRP A 60 6.72 4.55 -5.19
CA TRP A 60 5.99 3.71 -4.24
C TRP A 60 6.91 3.00 -3.26
N ALA A 61 8.05 2.50 -3.74
CA ALA A 61 9.05 1.87 -2.88
C ALA A 61 9.68 2.86 -1.88
N LEU A 62 9.69 4.17 -2.20
CA LEU A 62 10.21 5.23 -1.32
C LEU A 62 9.16 5.77 -0.33
N GLU A 63 7.87 5.58 -0.57
CA GLU A 63 6.78 6.05 0.30
C GLU A 63 6.86 5.45 1.72
N GLY A 64 7.42 4.23 1.84
CA GLY A 64 7.53 3.51 3.09
C GLY A 64 6.21 2.88 3.54
N VAL A 65 6.20 2.28 4.73
CA VAL A 65 5.00 1.64 5.30
C VAL A 65 4.17 2.71 6.00
N GLY A 66 3.06 3.09 5.36
CA GLY A 66 2.00 3.83 6.04
C GLY A 66 1.12 2.89 6.87
N GLY A 67 0.46 3.41 7.89
CA GLY A 67 -0.51 2.68 8.68
C GLY A 67 -0.81 3.36 10.01
N TYR A 68 -1.84 2.88 10.68
CA TYR A 68 -2.19 3.29 12.03
C TYR A 68 -2.70 2.09 12.83
N GLU A 69 -2.57 2.18 14.15
CA GLU A 69 -3.05 1.18 15.09
C GLU A 69 -4.39 1.64 15.65
N ILE A 70 -5.41 0.80 15.56
CA ILE A 70 -6.65 1.00 16.30
C ILE A 70 -6.59 0.24 17.62
N ASN A 71 -6.77 0.95 18.73
CA ASN A 71 -6.79 0.39 20.08
C ASN A 71 -8.23 0.42 20.61
N PRO A 72 -8.95 -0.72 20.59
CA PRO A 72 -10.37 -0.76 20.91
C PRO A 72 -10.69 -0.39 22.38
N GLU A 73 -9.72 -0.46 23.30
CA GLU A 73 -9.88 -0.09 24.72
C GLU A 73 -9.68 1.40 25.04
N VAL A 74 -9.12 2.21 24.14
CA VAL A 74 -8.95 3.66 24.35
C VAL A 74 -10.20 4.44 23.91
N GLU A 75 -11.11 3.78 23.18
CA GLU A 75 -12.27 4.40 22.52
C GLU A 75 -13.64 4.03 23.16
N SER A 76 -13.65 3.34 24.32
CA SER A 76 -14.87 2.94 25.05
C SER A 76 -15.16 3.78 26.30
#